data_AF-A0A2D5X4L7-F1
#
_entry.id   AF-A0A2D5X4L7-F1
#
_cell.length_a   1.000
_cell.length_b   1.000
_cell.length_c   1.000
_cell.angle_alpha   90.00
_cell.angle_beta   90.00
_cell.angle_gamma   90.00
#
_symmetry.space_group_name_H-M   'P 1'
#
loop_
_entity.id
_entity.type
_entity.pdbx_description
1 polymer ?
#
loop_
_entity_poly.entity_id
_entity_poly.type
_entity_poly.pdbx_seq_one_letter_code
_entity_poly.pdbx_strand_id
1 'polypeptide(L)'
;MDGKLTVTELAKRLGVTSQAIHNRIRRGTLQATKLDGTWYVEPEEAERVLNIARPIENESDTSVENGVDKPCETCKRWEEKYALIVGQDEYLKKRMEWLEGQMERQTILFAQEQKQRLQALPKPFRFLRRLFHGT
;
A
#
# COMPACT_ATOMS: atom_id res chain seq x y z
N MET A 1 5.66 -40.37 -9.87
CA MET A 1 6.35 -39.71 -8.74
C MET A 1 6.27 -38.22 -9.00
N ASP A 2 5.28 -37.64 -8.33
CA ASP A 2 4.83 -36.26 -8.19
C ASP A 2 5.63 -35.20 -8.95
N GLY A 3 5.06 -34.71 -10.06
CA GLY A 3 5.58 -33.60 -10.87
C GLY A 3 5.59 -32.24 -10.17
N LYS A 4 5.66 -32.21 -8.83
CA LYS A 4 5.70 -30.99 -8.04
C LYS A 4 7.11 -30.42 -8.09
N LEU A 5 7.23 -29.14 -8.40
CA LEU A 5 8.52 -28.45 -8.40
C LEU A 5 8.76 -27.78 -7.07
N THR A 6 9.97 -27.90 -6.54
CA THR A 6 10.41 -27.04 -5.43
C THR A 6 10.56 -25.60 -5.91
N VAL A 7 10.51 -24.65 -4.97
CA VAL A 7 10.79 -23.23 -5.25
C VAL A 7 12.15 -23.04 -5.92
N THR A 8 13.17 -23.77 -5.49
CA THR A 8 14.53 -23.67 -6.06
C THR A 8 14.59 -24.20 -7.49
N GLU A 9 13.89 -25.28 -7.80
CA GLU A 9 13.81 -25.80 -9.18
C GLU A 9 13.04 -24.86 -10.10
N LEU A 10 11.90 -24.34 -9.63
CA LEU A 10 11.11 -23.38 -10.39
C LEU A 10 11.89 -22.08 -10.66
N ALA A 11 12.61 -21.59 -9.66
CA ALA A 11 13.48 -20.41 -9.78
C ALA A 11 14.56 -20.61 -10.84
N LYS A 12 15.24 -21.77 -10.83
CA LYS A 12 16.25 -22.14 -11.84
C LYS A 12 15.66 -22.16 -13.25
N ARG A 13 14.48 -22.77 -13.42
CA ARG A 13 13.84 -22.87 -14.74
C ARG A 13 13.35 -21.52 -15.28
N LEU A 14 12.99 -20.60 -14.39
CA LEU A 14 12.56 -19.24 -14.74
C LEU A 14 13.71 -18.23 -14.84
N GLY A 15 14.94 -18.60 -14.47
CA GLY A 15 16.07 -17.68 -14.44
C GLY A 15 15.94 -16.55 -13.40
N VAL A 16 15.19 -16.79 -12.31
CA VAL A 16 14.95 -15.79 -11.24
C VAL A 16 15.48 -16.28 -9.89
N THR A 17 15.53 -15.38 -8.90
CA THR A 17 15.93 -15.75 -7.53
C THR A 17 14.81 -16.50 -6.80
N SER A 18 15.17 -17.42 -5.90
CA SER A 18 14.19 -18.10 -5.03
C SER A 18 13.37 -17.11 -4.19
N GLN A 19 13.97 -15.98 -3.81
CA GLN A 19 13.29 -14.90 -3.09
C GLN A 19 12.15 -14.29 -3.93
N ALA A 20 12.35 -14.12 -5.23
CA ALA A 20 11.30 -13.64 -6.12
C ALA A 20 10.11 -14.59 -6.18
N ILE A 21 10.36 -15.90 -6.19
CA ILE A 21 9.32 -16.93 -6.12
C ILE A 21 8.59 -16.90 -4.77
N HIS A 22 9.31 -16.81 -3.64
CA HIS A 22 8.68 -16.65 -2.33
C HIS A 22 7.81 -15.40 -2.22
N ASN A 23 8.24 -14.28 -2.82
CA ASN A 23 7.44 -13.06 -2.88
C ASN A 23 6.14 -13.26 -3.66
N ARG A 24 6.16 -14.03 -4.76
CA ARG A 24 4.94 -14.36 -5.53
C ARG A 24 3.98 -15.24 -4.73
N ILE A 25 4.51 -16.24 -4.02
CA ILE A 25 3.71 -17.08 -3.10
C ILE A 25 3.07 -16.20 -2.01
N ARG A 26 3.86 -15.34 -1.36
CA ARG A 26 3.37 -14.45 -0.30
C ARG A 26 2.30 -13.46 -0.77
N ARG A 27 2.39 -13.01 -2.03
CA ARG A 27 1.39 -12.12 -2.66
C ARG A 27 0.16 -12.89 -3.18
N GLY A 28 0.17 -14.22 -3.17
CA GLY A 28 -0.91 -15.06 -3.68
C GLY A 28 -0.97 -15.14 -5.21
N THR A 29 0.07 -14.68 -5.92
CA THR A 29 0.14 -14.73 -7.40
C THR A 29 0.77 -16.01 -7.93
N LEU A 30 1.27 -16.88 -7.05
CA LEU A 30 1.74 -18.21 -7.33
C LEU A 30 1.19 -19.15 -6.27
N GLN A 31 0.44 -20.17 -6.69
CA GLN A 31 -0.10 -21.18 -5.77
C GLN A 31 1.00 -22.19 -5.41
N ALA A 32 1.16 -22.47 -4.12
CA ALA A 32 2.14 -23.41 -3.63
C ALA A 32 1.66 -24.05 -2.33
N THR A 33 2.04 -25.31 -2.12
CA THR A 33 1.72 -26.09 -0.93
C THR A 33 2.99 -26.32 -0.13
N LYS A 34 2.93 -26.14 1.19
CA LYS A 34 4.06 -26.42 2.08
C LYS A 34 3.95 -27.83 2.64
N LEU A 35 4.92 -28.67 2.37
CA LEU A 35 5.03 -30.05 2.88
C LEU A 35 6.40 -30.21 3.56
N ASP A 36 6.41 -30.72 4.78
CA ASP A 36 7.64 -30.97 5.56
C ASP A 36 8.64 -29.80 5.59
N GLY A 37 8.12 -28.58 5.74
CA GLY A 37 8.94 -27.36 5.80
C GLY A 37 9.32 -26.77 4.43
N THR A 38 9.12 -27.51 3.34
CA THR A 38 9.51 -27.12 1.98
C THR A 38 8.30 -26.71 1.16
N TRP A 39 8.47 -25.67 0.33
CA TRP A 39 7.44 -25.19 -0.58
C TRP A 39 7.49 -25.93 -1.92
N TYR A 40 6.34 -26.47 -2.32
CA TYR A 40 6.12 -27.20 -3.55
C TYR A 40 5.06 -26.49 -4.40
N VAL A 41 5.34 -26.38 -5.69
CA VAL A 41 4.43 -25.84 -6.70
C VAL A 41 3.89 -27.02 -7.49
N GLU A 42 2.57 -27.09 -7.62
CA GLU A 42 1.92 -28.15 -8.40
C GLU A 42 2.33 -28.07 -9.88
N PRO A 43 2.41 -29.20 -10.60
CA PRO A 43 2.90 -29.25 -11.99
C PRO A 43 2.15 -28.29 -12.92
N GLU A 44 0.83 -28.26 -12.85
CA GLU A 44 -0.03 -27.40 -13.69
C GLU A 44 0.26 -25.91 -13.47
N GLU A 45 0.47 -25.52 -12.22
CA GLU A 45 0.81 -24.16 -11.82
C GLU A 45 2.21 -23.79 -12.33
N ALA A 46 3.17 -24.69 -12.16
CA ALA A 46 4.55 -24.49 -12.61
C ALA A 46 4.62 -24.36 -14.14
N GLU A 47 3.91 -25.20 -14.87
CA GLU A 47 3.84 -25.16 -16.33
C GLU A 47 3.19 -23.87 -16.83
N ARG A 48 2.07 -23.43 -16.23
CA ARG A 48 1.46 -22.15 -16.55
C ARG A 48 2.45 -20.99 -16.43
N VAL A 49 3.23 -20.98 -15.35
CA VAL A 49 4.20 -19.91 -15.09
C VAL A 49 5.40 -19.99 -16.02
N LEU A 50 5.85 -21.19 -16.38
CA LEU A 50 6.93 -21.40 -17.35
C LEU A 50 6.52 -21.01 -18.77
N ASN A 51 5.28 -21.30 -19.17
CA ASN A 51 4.75 -20.97 -20.50
C ASN A 51 4.54 -19.46 -20.68
N ILE A 52 4.14 -18.74 -19.62
CA ILE A 52 4.09 -17.27 -19.65
C ILE A 52 5.50 -16.67 -19.78
N ALA A 53 6.52 -17.33 -19.25
CA ALA A 53 7.90 -16.83 -19.25
C ALA A 53 8.68 -17.16 -20.54
N ARG A 54 8.18 -18.07 -21.39
CA ARG A 54 8.79 -18.35 -22.70
C ARG A 54 8.49 -17.19 -23.66
N PRO A 55 9.50 -16.57 -24.30
CA PRO A 55 9.26 -15.69 -25.43
C PRO A 55 8.49 -16.48 -26.50
N ILE A 56 7.46 -15.87 -27.07
CA ILE A 56 6.81 -16.43 -28.25
C ILE A 56 7.88 -16.45 -29.35
N GLU A 57 8.37 -17.63 -29.73
CA GLU A 57 9.25 -17.80 -30.88
C GLU A 57 8.43 -17.49 -32.14
N ASN A 58 8.39 -16.22 -32.53
CA ASN A 58 8.02 -15.84 -33.88
C ASN A 58 9.30 -15.68 -34.67
N GLU A 59 9.53 -16.61 -35.60
CA GLU A 59 10.46 -16.44 -36.71
C GLU A 59 10.10 -15.16 -37.48
N SER A 60 10.88 -14.11 -37.28
CA SER A 60 11.22 -13.17 -38.35
C SER A 60 12.31 -12.25 -37.83
N ASP A 61 13.49 -12.39 -38.41
CA ASP A 61 14.54 -11.37 -38.45
C ASP A 61 13.92 -9.99 -38.67
N THR A 62 13.95 -9.15 -37.65
CA THR A 62 14.06 -7.71 -37.85
C THR A 62 14.83 -7.11 -36.69
N SER A 63 15.83 -6.34 -37.08
CA SER A 63 16.78 -5.60 -36.27
C SER A 63 16.21 -5.02 -34.98
N VAL A 64 17.03 -5.05 -33.93
CA VAL A 64 16.82 -4.35 -32.66
C VAL A 64 16.67 -2.85 -32.93
N GLU A 65 15.42 -2.41 -33.12
CA GLU A 65 15.06 -1.00 -33.07
C GLU A 65 14.25 -0.77 -31.79
N ASN A 66 14.88 -0.01 -30.89
CA ASN A 66 14.32 0.70 -29.74
C ASN A 66 12.95 0.19 -29.26
N GLY A 67 12.97 -0.59 -28.18
CA GLY A 67 11.78 -1.07 -27.48
C GLY A 67 10.91 0.10 -27.03
N VAL A 68 10.00 0.52 -27.90
CA VAL A 68 8.82 1.29 -27.54
C VAL A 68 7.92 0.32 -26.81
N ASP A 69 7.75 0.55 -25.51
CA ASP A 69 6.82 -0.18 -24.66
C ASP A 69 5.48 -0.36 -25.38
N LYS A 70 5.16 -1.61 -25.75
CA LYS A 70 3.83 -1.94 -26.25
C LYS A 70 2.84 -1.55 -25.15
N PRO A 71 1.85 -0.68 -25.42
CA PRO A 71 0.92 -0.23 -24.39
C PRO A 71 0.17 -1.43 -23.82
N CYS A 72 0.42 -1.74 -22.55
CA CYS A 72 -0.23 -2.87 -21.91
C CYS A 72 -1.73 -2.57 -21.75
N GLU A 73 -2.64 -3.46 -22.15
CA GLU A 73 -4.08 -3.25 -21.93
C GLU A 73 -4.42 -3.09 -20.44
N THR A 74 -3.58 -3.65 -19.56
CA THR A 74 -3.63 -3.40 -18.12
C THR A 74 -3.36 -1.93 -17.76
N CYS A 75 -2.58 -1.19 -18.55
CA CYS A 75 -2.18 0.20 -18.30
C CYS A 75 -3.40 1.14 -18.34
N LYS A 76 -4.33 0.94 -19.30
CA LYS A 76 -5.59 1.71 -19.37
C LYS A 76 -6.49 1.48 -18.14
N ARG A 77 -6.57 0.24 -17.66
CA ARG A 77 -7.34 -0.10 -16.44
C ARG A 77 -6.72 0.51 -15.18
N TRP A 78 -5.39 0.62 -15.14
CA TRP A 78 -4.70 1.30 -14.05
C TRP A 78 -4.94 2.81 -14.09
N GLU A 79 -4.91 3.45 -15.25
CA GLU A 79 -5.18 4.90 -15.40
C GLU A 79 -6.54 5.32 -14.84
N GLU A 80 -7.61 4.60 -15.17
CA GLU A 80 -8.97 4.87 -14.65
C GLU A 80 -9.01 4.71 -13.12
N LYS A 81 -8.37 3.66 -12.60
CA LYS A 81 -8.29 3.40 -11.16
C LYS A 81 -7.46 4.46 -10.44
N TYR A 82 -6.35 4.91 -11.03
CA TYR A 82 -5.52 5.98 -10.49
C TYR A 82 -6.29 7.29 -10.44
N ALA A 83 -7.01 7.67 -11.51
CA ALA A 83 -7.83 8.88 -11.53
C ALA A 83 -8.91 8.88 -10.43
N LEU A 84 -9.58 7.74 -10.22
CA LEU A 84 -10.58 7.59 -9.16
C LEU A 84 -9.97 7.73 -7.76
N ILE A 85 -8.84 7.06 -7.50
CA ILE A 85 -8.15 7.12 -6.20
C ILE A 85 -7.66 8.54 -5.92
N VAL A 86 -7.08 9.22 -6.91
CA VAL A 86 -6.63 10.60 -6.77
C VAL A 86 -7.80 11.54 -6.42
N GLY A 87 -8.96 11.35 -7.05
CA GLY A 87 -10.17 12.13 -6.71
C GLY A 87 -10.67 11.89 -5.28
N GLN A 88 -10.63 10.63 -4.81
CA GLN A 88 -10.99 10.30 -3.43
C GLN A 88 -10.02 10.91 -2.41
N ASP A 89 -8.72 10.87 -2.69
CA ASP A 89 -7.69 11.48 -1.86
C ASP A 89 -7.88 13.00 -1.74
N GLU A 90 -8.18 13.69 -2.83
CA GLU A 90 -8.47 15.13 -2.81
C GLU A 90 -9.71 15.45 -1.97
N TYR A 91 -10.78 14.66 -2.12
CA TYR A 91 -11.99 14.83 -1.32
C TYR A 91 -11.71 14.64 0.17
N LEU A 92 -11.00 13.56 0.52
CA LEU A 92 -10.65 13.26 1.91
C LEU A 92 -9.77 14.34 2.53
N LYS A 93 -8.78 14.86 1.78
CA LYS A 93 -7.94 15.99 2.22
C LYS A 93 -8.77 17.23 2.54
N LYS A 94 -9.64 17.66 1.61
CA LYS A 94 -10.55 18.80 1.84
C LYS A 94 -11.48 18.58 3.04
N ARG A 95 -11.91 17.33 3.27
CA ARG A 95 -12.75 16.99 4.42
C ARG A 95 -12.00 17.08 5.73
N MET A 96 -10.72 16.64 5.77
CA MET A 96 -9.86 16.79 6.94
C MET A 96 -9.61 18.26 7.26
N GLU A 97 -9.20 19.07 6.28
CA GLU A 97 -9.00 20.51 6.46
C GLU A 97 -10.26 21.20 7.01
N TRP A 98 -11.43 20.82 6.50
CA TRP A 98 -12.70 21.36 6.99
C TRP A 98 -12.96 20.99 8.46
N LEU A 99 -12.74 19.72 8.83
CA LEU A 99 -12.93 19.23 10.20
C LEU A 99 -11.93 19.88 11.16
N GLU A 100 -10.67 20.01 10.78
CA GLU A 100 -9.63 20.71 11.53
C GLU A 100 -10.05 22.16 11.79
N GLY A 101 -10.55 22.86 10.77
CA GLY A 101 -11.09 24.21 10.94
C GLY A 101 -12.30 24.28 11.88
N GLN A 102 -13.12 23.24 11.98
CA GLN A 102 -14.19 23.18 12.99
C GLN A 102 -13.63 23.01 14.41
N MET A 103 -12.65 22.11 14.56
CA MET A 103 -11.98 21.85 15.83
C MET A 103 -11.29 23.10 16.36
N GLU A 104 -10.58 23.85 15.51
CA GLU A 104 -9.96 25.13 15.89
C GLU A 104 -10.99 26.15 16.37
N ARG A 105 -12.09 26.32 15.63
CA ARG A 105 -13.18 27.22 16.02
C ARG A 105 -13.75 26.86 17.39
N GLN A 106 -14.04 25.57 17.63
CA GLN A 106 -14.53 25.11 18.94
C GLN A 106 -13.49 25.35 20.04
N THR A 107 -12.22 25.07 19.76
CA THR A 107 -11.13 25.25 20.73
C THR A 107 -11.00 26.71 21.15
N ILE A 108 -11.10 27.65 20.20
CA ILE A 108 -11.08 29.09 20.48
C ILE A 108 -12.28 29.50 21.34
N LEU A 109 -13.48 29.04 21.00
CA LEU A 109 -14.70 29.35 21.76
C LEU A 109 -14.62 28.83 23.20
N PHE A 110 -14.17 27.58 23.38
CA PHE A 110 -13.96 27.03 24.72
C PHE A 110 -12.90 27.80 25.50
N ALA A 111 -11.77 28.16 24.88
CA ALA A 111 -10.73 28.96 25.53
C ALA A 111 -11.25 30.34 25.96
N GLN A 112 -12.07 30.99 25.12
CA GLN A 112 -12.73 32.25 25.45
C GLN A 112 -13.71 32.10 26.62
N GLU A 113 -14.54 31.06 26.61
CA GLU A 113 -15.50 30.80 27.68
C GLU A 113 -14.78 30.52 29.02
N GLN A 114 -13.74 29.68 29.02
CA GLN A 114 -12.93 29.40 30.21
C GLN A 114 -12.31 30.70 30.77
N LYS A 115 -11.80 31.58 29.89
CA LYS A 115 -11.25 32.88 30.28
C LYS A 115 -12.32 33.78 30.91
N GLN A 116 -13.52 33.84 30.33
CA GLN A 116 -14.64 34.61 30.88
C GLN A 116 -15.07 34.07 32.25
N ARG A 117 -15.23 32.76 32.39
CA ARG A 117 -15.55 32.11 33.67
C ARG A 117 -14.51 32.41 34.74
N LEU A 118 -13.22 32.32 34.40
CA LEU A 118 -12.12 32.67 35.32
C LEU A 118 -12.12 34.16 35.71
N GLN A 119 -12.51 35.06 34.81
CA GLN A 119 -12.60 36.50 35.09
C GLN A 119 -13.83 36.86 35.95
N ALA A 120 -14.92 36.12 35.81
CA ALA A 120 -16.14 36.29 36.58
C ALA A 120 -16.07 35.69 38.00
N LEU A 121 -14.99 34.97 38.34
CA LEU A 121 -14.79 34.46 39.69
C LEU A 121 -14.65 35.63 40.68
N PRO A 122 -15.41 35.64 41.79
CA PRO A 122 -15.32 36.71 42.78
C PRO A 122 -13.93 36.75 43.40
N LYS A 123 -13.52 37.97 43.80
CA LYS A 123 -12.15 38.32 44.20
C LYS A 123 -11.54 37.60 45.43
N PRO A 124 -12.23 36.87 46.35
CA PRO A 124 -11.51 36.24 47.47
C PRO A 124 -10.61 35.06 47.08
N PHE A 125 -10.72 34.50 45.87
CA PHE A 125 -9.94 33.31 45.47
C PHE A 125 -8.62 33.60 44.74
N ARG A 126 -8.15 34.86 44.70
CA ARG A 126 -6.87 35.24 44.07
C ARG A 126 -5.64 34.53 44.66
N PHE A 127 -5.72 34.01 45.89
CA PHE A 127 -4.63 33.26 46.52
C PHE A 127 -4.34 31.91 45.84
N LEU A 128 -5.32 31.31 45.16
CA LEU A 128 -5.14 30.04 44.44
C LEU A 128 -4.19 30.17 43.24
N ARG A 129 -4.05 31.37 42.66
CA ARG A 129 -3.07 31.64 41.58
C ARG A 129 -1.62 31.41 42.02
N ARG A 130 -1.34 31.56 43.32
CA ARG A 130 -0.02 31.35 43.92
C ARG A 130 0.31 29.86 44.13
N LEU A 131 -0.70 28.99 44.16
CA LEU A 131 -0.51 27.54 44.30
C LEU A 131 -0.12 26.85 42.98
N PHE A 132 -0.48 27.45 41.84
CA PHE A 132 -0.18 26.91 40.51
C PHE A 132 1.06 27.53 39.86
N HIS A 133 1.75 28.45 40.52
CA HIS A 133 3.06 28.98 40.11
C HIS A 133 4.00 28.81 41.31
N GLY A 134 4.45 27.57 41.53
CA GLY A 134 5.42 27.24 42.57
C GLY A 134 6.79 27.83 42.24
N THR A 135 7.33 28.54 43.26
CA THR A 135 8.74 28.88 43.56
C THR A 135 9.71 29.12 42.41
#